data_AF-A0A7K2XHJ6-F1
#
_entry.id   AF-A0A7K2XHJ6-F1
#
_cell.length_a   1.000
_cell.length_b   1.000
_cell.length_c   1.000
_cell.angle_alpha   90.00
_cell.angle_beta   90.00
_cell.angle_gamma   90.00
#
_symmetry.space_group_name_H-M   'P 1'
#
loop_
_entity.id
_entity.type
_entity.pdbx_description
1 polymer ?
#
loop_
_entity_poly.entity_id
_entity_poly.type
_entity_poly.pdbx_seq_one_letter_code
_entity_poly.pdbx_strand_id
1 'polypeptide(L)' 'MVTCPAVREREATVALEMRDRCERCRVAVLPLDGLARICSYECSFCVPCADAMGSICPNCGGELVPRPRRFAAG' A
#
# COMPACT_ATOMS: atom_id res chain seq x y z
N MET A 1 -31.12 8.76 30.43
CA MET A 1 -31.26 9.22 29.04
C MET A 1 -30.19 10.27 28.77
N VAL A 2 -28.97 9.84 28.45
CA VAL A 2 -27.90 10.78 28.06
C VAL A 2 -27.92 10.84 26.55
N THR A 3 -28.73 11.74 26.00
CA THR A 3 -28.62 12.12 24.59
C THR A 3 -27.39 12.99 24.46
N CYS A 4 -26.32 12.45 23.88
CA CYS A 4 -25.20 13.24 23.40
C CYS A 4 -25.57 13.72 21.98
N PRO A 5 -25.92 15.00 21.77
CA PRO A 5 -26.15 15.52 20.43
C PRO A 5 -24.80 15.87 19.80
N ALA A 6 -24.67 15.63 18.49
CA ALA A 6 -23.57 16.10 17.63
C ALA A 6 -22.26 15.29 17.61
N VAL A 7 -22.32 14.02 17.21
CA VAL A 7 -21.32 13.50 16.26
C VAL A 7 -21.86 13.66 14.84
N ARG A 8 -21.86 14.91 14.36
CA ARG A 8 -21.98 15.22 12.93
C ARG A 8 -20.57 15.23 12.33
N GLU A 9 -20.46 14.52 11.20
CA GLU A 9 -19.49 14.75 10.11
C GLU A 9 -18.03 14.34 10.36
N ARG A 10 -17.69 13.11 9.97
CA ARG A 10 -16.48 12.88 9.16
C ARG A 10 -16.85 12.04 7.95
N GLU A 11 -16.95 12.74 6.84
CA GLU A 11 -16.94 12.21 5.49
C GLU A 11 -15.67 11.37 5.32
N ALA A 12 -15.84 10.06 5.35
CA ALA A 12 -14.78 9.09 5.12
C ALA A 12 -15.10 8.38 3.82
N THR A 13 -14.82 9.06 2.71
CA THR A 13 -14.45 8.37 1.46
C THR A 13 -13.08 7.70 1.70
N VAL A 14 -12.96 6.85 2.72
CA VAL A 14 -11.76 6.07 3.01
C VAL A 14 -11.79 4.89 2.05
N ALA A 15 -11.60 5.19 0.78
CA ALA A 15 -11.09 4.21 -0.14
C ALA A 15 -9.61 4.01 0.23
N LEU A 16 -9.23 2.79 0.62
CA LEU A 16 -7.83 2.43 0.79
C LEU A 16 -7.12 2.62 -0.55
N GLU A 17 -6.42 3.75 -0.71
CA GLU A 17 -5.72 4.08 -1.95
C GLU A 17 -4.43 3.27 -2.04
N MET A 18 -4.39 2.44 -3.06
CA MET A 18 -3.25 1.60 -3.37
C MET A 18 -2.13 2.47 -3.95
N ARG A 19 -0.93 2.44 -3.34
CA ARG A 19 0.22 3.24 -3.83
C ARG A 19 0.55 2.90 -5.28
N ASP A 20 0.72 3.94 -6.10
CA ASP A 20 0.98 3.85 -7.53
C ASP A 20 2.48 4.03 -7.88
N ARG A 21 3.32 4.39 -6.90
CA ARG A 21 4.75 4.67 -7.10
C ARG A 21 5.63 4.07 -6.01
N CYS A 22 6.86 3.75 -6.40
CA CYS A 22 7.82 3.10 -5.51
C CYS A 22 8.29 4.09 -4.46
N GLU A 23 8.18 3.74 -3.18
CA GLU A 23 8.56 4.66 -2.10
C GLU A 23 10.07 4.94 -2.05
N ARG A 24 10.90 4.05 -2.61
CA ARG A 24 12.36 4.23 -2.70
C ARG A 24 12.80 5.07 -3.89
N CYS A 25 12.51 4.63 -5.12
CA CYS A 25 13.01 5.32 -6.32
C CYS A 25 12.06 6.40 -6.84
N ARG A 26 10.76 6.35 -6.52
CA ARG A 26 9.70 7.27 -6.99
C ARG A 26 9.52 7.40 -8.51
N VAL A 27 10.36 6.72 -9.29
CA VAL A 27 10.35 6.66 -10.74
C VAL A 27 9.48 5.51 -11.23
N ALA A 28 9.57 4.35 -10.59
CA ALA A 28 8.80 3.19 -11.00
C ALA A 28 7.32 3.35 -10.61
N VAL A 29 6.45 3.23 -11.62
CA VAL A 29 5.00 3.10 -11.44
C VAL A 29 4.68 1.65 -11.02
N LEU A 30 3.79 1.47 -10.05
CA LEU A 30 3.28 0.19 -9.58
C LEU A 30 1.81 0.06 -9.99
N PRO A 31 1.55 -0.58 -11.15
CA PRO A 31 0.19 -0.88 -11.56
C PRO A 31 -0.51 -1.76 -10.51
N LEU A 32 -1.83 -1.64 -10.36
CA LEU A 32 -2.60 -2.50 -9.44
C LEU A 32 -2.42 -4.00 -9.75
N ASP A 33 -2.27 -4.33 -11.03
CA ASP A 33 -2.10 -5.71 -11.52
C ASP A 33 -0.64 -6.04 -11.89
N GLY A 34 0.29 -5.13 -11.56
CA GLY A 34 1.69 -5.20 -11.92
C GLY A 34 2.55 -6.00 -10.94
N LEU A 35 3.83 -6.13 -11.30
CA LEU A 35 4.85 -6.69 -10.41
C LEU A 35 5.32 -5.64 -9.40
N ALA A 36 4.87 -5.80 -8.17
CA ALA A 36 5.15 -4.94 -7.04
C ALA A 36 5.43 -5.78 -5.79
N ARG A 37 6.20 -5.24 -4.85
CA ARG A 37 6.39 -5.82 -3.51
C ARG A 37 5.76 -4.92 -2.47
N ILE A 38 5.18 -5.52 -1.43
CA ILE A 38 4.49 -4.83 -0.35
C ILE A 38 4.87 -5.42 1.00
N CYS A 39 4.93 -4.61 2.06
CA CYS A 39 5.06 -5.09 3.44
C CYS A 39 3.71 -5.07 4.18
N SER A 40 3.66 -5.57 5.43
CA SER A 40 2.45 -5.57 6.26
C SER A 40 1.94 -4.17 6.66
N TYR A 41 2.80 -3.16 6.61
CA TYR A 41 2.44 -1.74 6.76
C TYR A 41 2.15 -1.08 5.40
N GLU A 42 1.95 -1.90 4.38
CA GLU A 42 1.56 -1.58 3.02
C GLU A 42 2.60 -0.80 2.19
N CYS A 43 3.82 -0.59 2.71
CA CYS A 43 4.88 0.11 1.95
C CYS A 43 5.14 -0.60 0.63
N SER A 44 5.08 0.14 -0.49
CA SER A 44 5.10 -0.42 -1.83
C SER A 44 6.40 -0.11 -2.58
N PHE A 45 7.03 -1.14 -3.13
CA PHE A 45 8.31 -1.05 -3.85
C PHE A 45 8.27 -1.82 -5.17
N CYS A 46 8.98 -1.31 -6.18
CA CYS A 46 9.21 -2.08 -7.40
C CYS A 46 10.17 -3.25 -7.12
N VAL A 47 10.06 -4.32 -7.92
CA VAL A 47 10.89 -5.53 -7.82
C VAL A 47 12.39 -5.21 -7.70
N PRO A 48 13.02 -4.39 -8.56
CA PRO A 48 14.46 -4.15 -8.46
C PRO A 48 14.85 -3.41 -7.17
N CYS A 49 14.00 -2.52 -6.64
CA CYS A 49 14.28 -1.88 -5.36
C CYS A 49 14.20 -2.87 -4.20
N ALA A 50 13.20 -3.75 -4.20
CA ALA A 50 13.05 -4.79 -3.19
C ALA A 50 14.20 -5.79 -3.22
N ASP A 51 14.63 -6.23 -4.40
CA ASP A 51 15.76 -7.14 -4.57
C ASP A 51 17.06 -6.50 -4.07
N ALA A 52 17.31 -5.23 -4.43
CA ALA A 52 18.46 -4.47 -3.94
C ALA A 52 18.43 -4.20 -2.42
N MET A 53 17.31 -4.46 -1.75
CA MET A 53 17.14 -4.35 -0.29
C MET A 53 17.08 -5.72 0.39
N GLY A 54 17.31 -6.82 -0.35
CA GLY A 54 17.23 -8.17 0.20
C GLY A 54 15.82 -8.56 0.67
N SER A 55 14.78 -8.02 0.03
CA SER A 55 13.37 -8.23 0.41
C SER A 55 13.03 -7.76 1.84
N ILE A 56 13.77 -6.78 2.38
CA ILE A 56 13.48 -6.15 3.67
C ILE A 56 13.04 -4.69 3.43
N CYS A 57 11.92 -4.30 4.04
CA CYS A 57 11.40 -2.93 3.96
C CYS A 57 12.32 -1.99 4.76
N PRO A 58 12.76 -0.84 4.20
CA PRO A 58 13.67 0.06 4.88
C PRO A 58 12.92 1.00 5.83
N ASN A 59 11.60 1.12 5.67
CA ASN A 59 10.74 2.01 6.43
C ASN A 59 10.21 1.33 7.70
N CYS A 60 9.97 0.02 7.67
CA CYS A 60 9.40 -0.73 8.80
C CYS A 60 10.22 -1.95 9.26
N GLY A 61 11.25 -2.37 8.51
CA GLY A 61 12.04 -3.56 8.82
C GLY A 61 11.35 -4.90 8.55
N GLY A 62 10.10 -4.89 8.05
CA GLY A 62 9.35 -6.10 7.71
C GLY A 62 9.73 -6.71 6.36
N GLU A 63 9.22 -7.91 6.08
CA GLU A 63 9.43 -8.61 4.81
C GLU A 63 8.66 -7.96 3.65
N LEU A 64 9.26 -7.96 2.47
CA LEU A 64 8.68 -7.51 1.20
C LEU A 64 8.19 -8.71 0.37
N VAL A 65 6.90 -8.98 0.44
CA VAL A 65 6.25 -10.06 -0.30
C VAL A 65 5.62 -9.54 -1.60
N PRO A 66 5.32 -10.40 -2.59
CA PRO A 66 4.57 -9.99 -3.78
C PRO A 66 3.25 -9.32 -3.41
N ARG A 67 2.99 -8.16 -4.02
CA ARG A 67 1.74 -7.42 -3.83
C ARG A 67 0.57 -8.26 -4.37
N PRO A 68 -0.50 -8.48 -3.58
CA PRO A 68 -1.70 -9.14 -4.05
C PRO A 68 -2.28 -8.41 -5.26
N ARG A 69 -2.60 -9.14 -6.33
CA ARG A 69 -3.27 -8.60 -7.52
C ARG A 69 -4.77 -8.66 -7.30
N ARG A 70 -5.49 -7.64 -7.77
CA ARG A 70 -6.94 -7.71 -7.82
C ARG A 70 -7.29 -8.68 -8.94
N PHE A 71 -8.01 -9.75 -8.63
CA PHE A 71 -8.62 -10.54 -9.69
C PHE A 71 -9.65 -9.63 -10.36
N ALA A 72 -9.48 -9.33 -11.66
CA ALA A 72 -10.58 -8.83 -12.46
C ALA A 72 -11.61 -9.98 -12.48
N ALA A 73 -12.70 -9.83 -11.74
CA ALA A 73 -13.86 -10.69 -11.96
C ALA A 73 -14.24 -10.51 -13.45
N GLY A 74 -14.13 -11.59 -14.21
CA GLY A 74 -14.48 -11.64 -15.63
C GLY A 74 -15.97 -11.42 -15.85
#